data_AF-A0A945EDH2-F1
#
_entry.id   AF-A0A945EDH2-F1
#
_cell.length_a   1.000
_cell.length_b   1.000
_cell.length_c   1.000
_cell.angle_alpha   90.00
_cell.angle_beta   90.00
_cell.angle_gamma   90.00
#
_symmetry.space_group_name_H-M   'P 1'
#
loop_
_entity.id
_entity.type
_entity.pdbx_description
1 polymer ?
#
loop_
_entity_poly.entity_id
_entity_poly.type
_entity_poly.pdbx_seq_one_letter_code
_entity_poly.pdbx_strand_id
1 'polypeptide(L)'
;MKINILALFTLISLSATSGWFGGNSIEGAFGYTLGEKIKPNTWSREFTPDKKIPLFDEYSYLDTKITKKIRAISASGSNRGLKNLCLDKSYDFYKLLKVLERKYGKFSKKSIGNGGRSDHGFPADEYRYTEGDRRIIFSCAPILLKDGRYNTVSEIVYYANDIFNENEKLENPKMNYSDYDI
;
A
#
# COMPACT_ATOMS: atom_id res chain seq x y z
N MET A 1 -19.99 -49.73 -23.79
CA MET A 1 -20.30 -48.81 -22.69
C MET A 1 -19.69 -47.45 -23.02
N LYS A 2 -20.48 -46.49 -23.51
CA LYS A 2 -20.00 -45.16 -23.92
C LYS A 2 -20.25 -44.20 -22.76
N ILE A 3 -19.19 -43.72 -22.12
CA ILE A 3 -19.29 -42.67 -21.11
C ILE A 3 -19.55 -41.36 -21.86
N ASN A 4 -20.71 -40.75 -21.61
CA ASN A 4 -21.04 -39.44 -22.15
C ASN A 4 -20.12 -38.38 -21.52
N ILE A 5 -19.14 -37.91 -22.30
CA ILE A 5 -18.16 -36.87 -21.93
C ILE A 5 -18.85 -35.53 -21.60
N LEU A 6 -20.14 -35.38 -21.91
CA LEU A 6 -20.91 -34.15 -21.69
C LEU A 6 -21.33 -33.93 -20.22
N ALA A 7 -21.16 -34.91 -19.33
CA ALA A 7 -21.47 -34.76 -17.91
C ALA A 7 -20.31 -34.21 -17.06
N LEU A 8 -19.10 -34.04 -17.64
CA LEU A 8 -17.91 -33.60 -16.90
C LEU A 8 -17.70 -32.07 -16.90
N PHE A 9 -18.46 -31.32 -17.70
CA PHE A 9 -18.31 -29.87 -17.81
C PHE A 9 -19.29 -29.05 -16.97
N THR A 10 -20.28 -29.67 -16.32
CA THR A 10 -21.30 -28.97 -15.52
C THR A 10 -21.00 -28.89 -14.02
N LEU A 11 -19.86 -29.44 -13.55
CA LEU A 11 -19.50 -29.46 -12.12
C LEU A 11 -18.38 -28.46 -11.72
N ILE A 12 -17.87 -27.65 -12.64
CA ILE A 12 -16.80 -26.67 -12.33
C ILE A 12 -17.37 -25.27 -12.02
N SER A 13 -18.67 -25.03 -12.20
CA SER A 13 -19.28 -23.71 -11.94
C SER A 13 -19.91 -23.54 -10.55
N LEU A 14 -19.66 -24.44 -9.58
CA LEU A 14 -20.34 -24.45 -8.28
C LEU A 14 -19.41 -24.39 -7.05
N SER A 15 -18.27 -23.70 -7.15
CA SER A 15 -17.42 -23.39 -6.00
C SER A 15 -17.03 -21.90 -5.92
N ALA A 16 -18.01 -21.02 -6.14
CA ALA A 16 -17.89 -19.59 -5.86
C ALA A 16 -19.05 -19.10 -4.98
N THR A 17 -19.38 -19.86 -3.94
CA THR A 17 -20.17 -19.37 -2.81
C THR A 17 -19.42 -19.64 -1.52
N SER A 18 -18.53 -18.71 -1.16
CA SER A 18 -18.13 -18.49 0.22
C SER A 18 -18.27 -17.00 0.53
N GLY A 19 -19.45 -16.64 1.07
CA GLY A 19 -19.58 -15.63 2.12
C GLY A 19 -19.30 -14.17 1.76
N TRP A 20 -20.01 -13.60 0.79
CA TRP A 20 -20.11 -12.14 0.65
C TRP A 20 -21.30 -11.62 1.46
N PHE A 21 -21.19 -11.66 2.79
CA PHE A 21 -22.07 -10.93 3.70
C PHE A 21 -21.23 -10.40 4.86
N GLY A 22 -20.81 -9.13 4.73
CA GLY A 22 -20.17 -8.31 5.77
C GLY A 22 -18.68 -8.61 6.03
N GLY A 23 -17.76 -7.91 5.37
CA GLY A 23 -16.35 -7.97 5.73
C GLY A 23 -15.42 -7.34 4.71
N ASN A 24 -15.11 -6.06 4.87
CA ASN A 24 -14.14 -5.28 4.09
C ASN A 24 -12.69 -5.78 4.26
N SER A 25 -12.39 -7.05 4.00
CA SER A 25 -11.00 -7.50 3.93
C SER A 25 -10.45 -7.14 2.55
N ILE A 26 -9.70 -6.04 2.46
CA ILE A 26 -8.96 -5.69 1.24
C ILE A 26 -7.89 -6.76 1.02
N GLU A 27 -8.02 -7.53 -0.07
CA GLU A 27 -7.08 -8.60 -0.45
C GLU A 27 -5.61 -8.17 -0.33
N GLY A 28 -4.81 -9.07 0.26
CA GLY A 28 -3.60 -8.75 0.99
C GLY A 28 -2.38 -8.30 0.19
N ALA A 29 -1.56 -7.46 0.83
CA ALA A 29 -0.24 -7.04 0.38
C ALA A 29 0.83 -7.82 1.15
N PHE A 30 1.81 -8.40 0.43
CA PHE A 30 2.97 -9.07 1.02
C PHE A 30 2.65 -10.22 2.00
N GLY A 31 1.47 -10.85 1.86
CA GLY A 31 1.03 -11.95 2.72
C GLY A 31 0.13 -11.53 3.90
N TYR A 32 -0.16 -10.24 4.06
CA TYR A 32 -1.05 -9.72 5.10
C TYR A 32 -2.31 -9.08 4.51
N THR A 33 -3.44 -9.22 5.21
CA THR A 33 -4.73 -8.66 4.78
C THR A 33 -5.09 -7.44 5.62
N LEU A 34 -5.49 -6.34 5.00
CA LEU A 34 -5.99 -5.19 5.77
C LEU A 34 -7.31 -5.59 6.46
N GLY A 35 -7.49 -5.14 7.71
CA GLY A 35 -8.63 -5.53 8.55
C GLY A 35 -8.46 -6.86 9.27
N GLU A 36 -7.41 -7.62 8.97
CA GLU A 36 -7.09 -8.85 9.68
C GLU A 36 -6.80 -8.56 11.16
N LYS A 37 -7.43 -9.34 12.04
CA LYS A 37 -7.18 -9.25 13.48
C LYS A 37 -5.87 -9.94 13.81
N ILE A 38 -4.98 -9.23 14.48
CA ILE A 38 -3.70 -9.77 14.94
C ILE A 38 -3.61 -9.71 16.46
N LYS A 39 -2.71 -10.51 17.03
CA LYS A 39 -2.38 -10.39 18.46
C LYS A 39 -1.82 -8.99 18.71
N PRO A 40 -2.18 -8.29 19.80
CA PRO A 40 -1.75 -6.92 20.04
C PRO A 40 -0.25 -6.86 20.35
N ASN A 41 0.48 -5.98 19.67
CA ASN A 41 1.84 -5.56 20.07
C ASN A 41 2.29 -4.39 19.18
N THR A 42 2.66 -3.27 19.83
CA THR A 42 3.34 -2.05 19.32
C THR A 42 2.86 -1.42 18.00
N TRP A 43 3.09 -0.11 17.83
CA TRP A 43 2.54 0.71 16.74
C TRP A 43 2.92 0.28 15.31
N SER A 44 4.02 -0.43 15.13
CA SER A 44 4.49 -0.97 13.84
C SER A 44 5.13 -2.34 14.06
N ARG A 45 5.02 -3.22 13.07
CA ARG A 45 5.74 -4.50 13.04
C ARG A 45 6.41 -4.73 11.71
N GLU A 46 7.69 -5.04 11.77
CA GLU A 46 8.46 -5.49 10.64
C GLU A 46 8.19 -6.97 10.36
N PHE A 47 8.25 -7.36 9.09
CA PHE A 47 8.16 -8.75 8.67
C PHE A 47 9.03 -8.99 7.43
N THR A 48 9.21 -10.27 7.08
CA THR A 48 9.87 -10.66 5.83
C THR A 48 8.85 -11.43 4.98
N PRO A 49 8.47 -10.94 3.79
CA PRO A 49 7.55 -11.66 2.93
C PRO A 49 8.24 -12.84 2.25
N ASP A 50 7.48 -13.88 1.95
CA ASP A 50 7.96 -15.04 1.17
C ASP A 50 8.47 -14.64 -0.22
N LYS A 51 7.87 -13.60 -0.80
CA LYS A 51 8.25 -13.03 -2.10
C LYS A 51 8.57 -11.55 -1.93
N LYS A 52 9.86 -11.23 -1.90
CA LYS A 52 10.34 -9.85 -1.89
C LYS A 52 10.21 -9.21 -3.26
N ILE A 53 9.84 -7.93 -3.30
CA ILE A 53 9.98 -7.10 -4.48
C ILE A 53 11.37 -6.48 -4.43
N PRO A 54 12.22 -6.62 -5.47
CA PRO A 54 13.60 -6.13 -5.44
C PRO A 54 13.79 -4.63 -5.15
N LEU A 55 12.73 -3.83 -5.28
CA LEU A 55 12.74 -2.41 -4.95
C LEU A 55 12.69 -2.13 -3.44
N PHE A 56 12.25 -3.10 -2.62
CA PHE A 56 12.01 -2.90 -1.20
C PHE A 56 12.80 -3.88 -0.34
N ASP A 57 13.44 -3.34 0.69
CA ASP A 57 14.27 -4.06 1.65
C ASP A 57 13.53 -4.26 2.98
N GLU A 58 12.68 -3.31 3.34
CA GLU A 58 11.94 -3.23 4.59
C GLU A 58 10.45 -3.41 4.33
N TYR A 59 9.78 -4.15 5.21
CA TYR A 59 8.34 -4.42 5.12
C TYR A 59 7.76 -4.31 6.51
N SER A 60 6.65 -3.61 6.65
CA SER A 60 5.98 -3.48 7.93
C SER A 60 4.47 -3.36 7.80
N TYR A 61 3.77 -3.55 8.90
CA TYR A 61 2.36 -3.22 8.99
C TYR A 61 2.08 -2.43 10.28
N LEU A 62 1.03 -1.62 10.24
CA LEU A 62 0.50 -0.88 11.38
C LEU A 62 -0.85 -1.50 11.77
N ASP A 63 -1.04 -1.73 13.06
CA ASP A 63 -2.31 -2.16 13.62
C ASP A 63 -3.02 -1.02 14.37
N THR A 64 -4.20 -1.34 14.88
CA THR A 64 -5.03 -0.44 15.66
C THR A 64 -5.02 -0.90 17.12
N LYS A 65 -4.97 0.03 18.08
CA LYS A 65 -4.82 -0.38 19.49
C LYS A 65 -6.05 -1.11 20.00
N ILE A 66 -7.23 -0.61 19.63
CA ILE A 66 -8.52 -1.06 20.16
C ILE A 66 -9.01 -2.29 19.38
N THR A 67 -9.16 -2.15 18.07
CA THR A 67 -9.74 -3.20 17.22
C THR A 67 -8.73 -4.29 16.85
N LYS A 68 -7.42 -4.03 17.06
CA LYS A 68 -6.31 -4.96 16.78
C LYS A 68 -6.30 -5.44 15.33
N LYS A 69 -6.76 -4.57 14.42
CA LYS A 69 -6.84 -4.82 13.00
C LYS A 69 -5.67 -4.17 12.29
N ILE A 70 -5.11 -4.82 11.28
CA ILE A 70 -4.13 -4.19 10.40
C ILE A 70 -4.81 -3.05 9.64
N ARG A 71 -4.32 -1.82 9.81
CA ARG A 71 -4.84 -0.62 9.11
C ARG A 71 -3.96 -0.16 7.96
N ALA A 72 -2.68 -0.51 7.99
CA ALA A 72 -1.74 -0.19 6.92
C ALA A 72 -0.71 -1.30 6.76
N ILE A 73 -0.28 -1.53 5.52
CA ILE A 73 0.83 -2.42 5.17
C ILE A 73 1.77 -1.62 4.26
N SER A 74 3.06 -1.59 4.56
CA SER A 74 4.05 -0.82 3.81
C SER A 74 5.28 -1.64 3.44
N ALA A 75 5.95 -1.20 2.38
CA ALA A 75 7.29 -1.65 2.04
C ALA A 75 8.13 -0.46 1.56
N SER A 76 9.39 -0.42 1.97
CA SER A 76 10.34 0.65 1.66
C SER A 76 11.68 0.09 1.23
N GLY A 77 12.38 0.84 0.38
CA GLY A 77 13.75 0.55 -0.03
C GLY A 77 14.50 1.83 -0.30
N SER A 78 15.83 1.77 -0.20
CA SER A 78 16.67 2.93 -0.41
C SER A 78 17.86 2.62 -1.30
N ASN A 79 18.16 3.51 -2.24
CA ASN A 79 19.26 3.35 -3.17
C ASN A 79 20.17 4.58 -3.15
N ARG A 80 21.45 4.36 -2.82
CA ARG A 80 22.46 5.41 -2.75
C ARG A 80 23.25 5.49 -4.05
N GLY A 81 23.36 6.68 -4.63
CA GLY A 81 24.11 6.87 -5.86
C GLY A 81 24.38 8.34 -6.18
N LEU A 82 25.08 8.58 -7.29
CA LEU A 82 25.39 9.94 -7.75
C LEU A 82 24.23 10.63 -8.47
N LYS A 83 23.13 9.90 -8.73
CA LYS A 83 21.99 10.38 -9.50
C LYS A 83 20.72 10.32 -8.65
N ASN A 84 19.86 11.30 -8.86
CA ASN A 84 18.48 11.27 -8.38
C ASN A 84 17.68 10.26 -9.22
N LEU A 85 17.43 9.06 -8.68
CA LEU A 85 16.75 7.99 -9.41
C LEU A 85 15.26 8.26 -9.61
N CYS A 86 14.65 9.16 -8.83
CA CYS A 86 13.24 9.54 -9.05
C CYS A 86 13.03 10.30 -10.36
N LEU A 87 14.09 10.92 -10.92
CA LEU A 87 14.02 11.56 -12.24
C LEU A 87 14.23 10.55 -13.39
N ASP A 88 14.77 9.38 -13.10
CA ASP A 88 15.07 8.37 -14.11
C ASP A 88 13.85 7.49 -14.36
N LYS A 89 13.20 7.66 -15.52
CA LYS A 89 12.02 6.87 -15.92
C LYS A 89 12.33 5.39 -16.19
N SER A 90 13.60 5.01 -16.26
CA SER A 90 14.04 3.62 -16.37
C SER A 90 14.21 2.93 -15.01
N TYR A 91 14.21 3.69 -13.91
CA TYR A 91 14.31 3.17 -12.55
C TYR A 91 13.15 2.19 -12.24
N ASP A 92 13.44 1.15 -11.45
CA ASP A 92 12.50 0.07 -11.15
C ASP A 92 11.21 0.56 -10.48
N PHE A 93 11.26 1.72 -9.82
CA PHE A 93 10.08 2.44 -9.36
C PHE A 93 9.02 2.60 -10.46
N TYR A 94 9.38 3.10 -11.63
CA TYR A 94 8.43 3.33 -12.72
C TYR A 94 7.98 2.04 -13.41
N LYS A 95 8.80 1.00 -13.38
CA LYS A 95 8.39 -0.34 -13.82
C LYS A 95 7.33 -0.90 -12.89
N LEU A 96 7.53 -0.78 -11.57
CA LEU A 96 6.56 -1.22 -10.58
C LEU A 96 5.27 -0.40 -10.64
N LEU A 97 5.35 0.92 -10.84
CA LEU A 97 4.16 1.76 -11.04
C LEU A 97 3.28 1.23 -12.18
N LYS A 98 3.88 0.89 -13.33
CA LYS A 98 3.13 0.31 -14.47
C LYS A 98 2.48 -1.04 -14.12
N VAL A 99 3.13 -1.86 -13.29
CA VAL A 99 2.54 -3.13 -12.82
C VAL A 99 1.35 -2.84 -11.90
N LEU A 100 1.48 -1.89 -10.98
CA LEU A 100 0.39 -1.45 -10.10
C LEU A 100 -0.77 -0.87 -10.90
N GLU A 101 -0.49 -0.05 -11.90
CA GLU A 101 -1.53 0.56 -12.76
C GLU A 101 -2.30 -0.47 -13.59
N ARG A 102 -1.65 -1.55 -14.03
CA ARG A 102 -2.34 -2.67 -14.69
C ARG A 102 -3.21 -3.47 -13.72
N LYS A 103 -2.78 -3.60 -12.47
CA LYS A 103 -3.47 -4.41 -11.45
C LYS A 103 -4.67 -3.68 -10.86
N TYR A 104 -4.51 -2.41 -10.53
CA TYR A 104 -5.50 -1.63 -9.79
C TYR A 104 -6.18 -0.58 -10.66
N GLY A 105 -5.54 -0.12 -11.74
CA GLY A 105 -6.02 1.01 -12.53
C GLY A 105 -5.13 2.24 -12.36
N LYS A 106 -5.46 3.33 -13.05
CA LYS A 106 -4.58 4.50 -13.17
C LYS A 106 -4.37 5.18 -11.83
N PHE A 107 -3.12 5.45 -11.47
CA PHE A 107 -2.79 6.24 -10.29
C PHE A 107 -2.82 7.74 -10.65
N SER A 108 -3.35 8.53 -9.73
CA SER A 108 -3.25 10.00 -9.78
C SER A 108 -1.89 10.44 -9.29
N LYS A 109 -1.15 11.21 -10.10
CA LYS A 109 0.12 11.79 -9.67
C LYS A 109 -0.17 13.04 -8.84
N LYS A 110 0.27 13.04 -7.58
CA LYS A 110 0.30 14.24 -6.75
C LYS A 110 1.72 14.80 -6.78
N SER A 111 1.88 15.94 -7.44
CA SER A 111 3.11 16.71 -7.27
C SER A 111 3.07 17.32 -5.88
N ILE A 112 3.96 16.91 -4.98
CA ILE A 112 4.09 17.57 -3.68
C ILE A 112 4.81 18.91 -3.95
N GLY A 113 4.04 19.93 -4.35
CA GLY A 113 4.57 21.23 -4.77
C GLY A 113 5.18 22.02 -3.61
N ASN A 114 6.30 22.71 -3.91
CA ASN A 114 7.01 23.85 -3.28
C ASN A 114 7.07 24.07 -1.74
N GLY A 115 6.37 23.29 -0.92
CA GLY A 115 6.66 23.02 0.50
C GLY A 115 6.94 21.53 0.76
N GLY A 116 6.75 20.68 -0.26
CA GLY A 116 7.06 19.24 -0.31
C GLY A 116 8.52 18.93 -0.58
N ARG A 117 9.40 19.71 0.02
CA ARG A 117 10.82 19.40 0.08
C ARG A 117 10.95 18.20 1.04
N SER A 118 11.66 17.13 0.68
CA SER A 118 12.47 16.46 1.72
C SER A 118 13.30 17.55 2.42
N ASP A 119 13.85 17.38 3.61
CA ASP A 119 14.64 18.45 4.29
C ASP A 119 15.70 19.15 3.40
N HIS A 120 15.96 18.66 2.19
CA HIS A 120 16.87 19.18 1.17
C HIS A 120 16.26 19.62 -0.19
N GLY A 121 14.94 19.64 -0.38
CA GLY A 121 14.39 20.43 -1.48
C GLY A 121 14.11 19.78 -2.83
N PHE A 122 13.99 18.46 -2.88
CA PHE A 122 13.78 17.76 -4.14
C PHE A 122 12.33 17.30 -4.33
N PRO A 123 11.82 17.28 -5.58
CA PRO A 123 10.46 16.83 -5.86
C PRO A 123 10.33 15.35 -5.53
N ALA A 124 9.49 15.05 -4.54
CA ALA A 124 8.99 13.69 -4.32
C ALA A 124 7.85 13.42 -5.31
N ASP A 125 7.98 12.31 -6.03
CA ASP A 125 6.97 11.82 -6.94
C ASP A 125 6.03 10.91 -6.14
N GLU A 126 4.78 11.32 -5.93
CA GLU A 126 3.77 10.53 -5.21
C GLU A 126 2.62 10.16 -6.16
N TYR A 127 2.27 8.88 -6.18
CA TYR A 127 1.19 8.31 -6.98
C TYR A 127 0.15 7.71 -6.03
N ARG A 128 -1.13 8.09 -6.23
CA ARG A 128 -2.24 7.65 -5.37
C ARG A 128 -3.30 6.93 -6.19
N TYR A 129 -3.73 5.79 -5.66
CA TYR A 129 -4.91 5.07 -6.10
C TYR A 129 -5.92 5.00 -4.96
N THR A 130 -7.18 5.27 -5.27
CA THR A 130 -8.28 5.14 -4.31
C THR A 130 -9.47 4.50 -5.03
N GLU A 131 -10.01 3.43 -4.46
CA GLU A 131 -11.23 2.77 -4.92
C GLU A 131 -11.94 2.14 -3.71
N GLY A 132 -13.17 2.59 -3.44
CA GLY A 132 -13.88 2.21 -2.22
C GLY A 132 -13.05 2.51 -0.97
N ASP A 133 -12.94 1.53 -0.08
CA ASP A 133 -12.18 1.63 1.17
C ASP A 133 -10.67 1.43 0.99
N ARG A 134 -10.21 1.11 -0.22
CA ARG A 134 -8.80 0.86 -0.51
C ARG A 134 -8.11 2.14 -0.94
N ARG A 135 -6.97 2.42 -0.32
CA ARG A 135 -6.04 3.47 -0.77
C ARG A 135 -4.62 2.92 -0.87
N ILE A 136 -3.96 3.19 -2.00
CA ILE A 136 -2.55 2.83 -2.23
C ILE A 136 -1.78 4.10 -2.52
N ILE A 137 -0.69 4.31 -1.77
CA ILE A 137 0.26 5.39 -2.00
C ILE A 137 1.57 4.76 -2.44
N PHE A 138 2.13 5.22 -3.55
CA PHE A 138 3.43 4.77 -4.04
C PHE A 138 4.29 6.00 -4.33
N SER A 139 5.42 6.12 -3.66
CA SER A 139 6.22 7.34 -3.62
C SER A 139 7.71 7.11 -3.90
N CYS A 140 8.34 8.10 -4.52
CA CYS A 140 9.79 8.17 -4.71
C CYS A 140 10.28 9.52 -4.20
N ALA A 141 11.17 9.51 -3.21
CA ALA A 141 11.71 10.70 -2.57
C ALA A 141 13.25 10.66 -2.59
N PRO A 142 13.92 11.63 -3.23
CA PRO A 142 15.36 11.73 -3.18
C PRO A 142 15.82 12.63 -2.02
N ILE A 143 16.88 12.19 -1.34
CA ILE A 143 17.52 12.89 -0.22
C ILE A 143 18.98 13.15 -0.62
N LEU A 144 19.40 14.41 -0.70
CA LEU A 144 20.81 14.75 -0.91
C LEU A 144 21.58 14.56 0.39
N LEU A 145 22.60 13.71 0.36
CA LEU A 145 23.49 13.45 1.48
C LEU A 145 24.59 14.51 1.55
N LYS A 146 25.20 14.67 2.73
CA LYS A 146 26.29 15.62 2.97
C LYS A 146 27.52 15.40 2.08
N ASP A 147 27.70 14.18 1.57
CA ASP A 147 28.80 13.80 0.68
C ASP A 147 28.50 14.06 -0.81
N GLY A 148 27.38 14.71 -1.12
CA GLY A 148 26.95 15.04 -2.48
C GLY A 148 26.25 13.90 -3.23
N ARG A 149 26.10 12.71 -2.62
CA ARG A 149 25.32 11.60 -3.20
C ARG A 149 23.83 11.76 -2.89
N TYR A 150 23.00 11.12 -3.69
CA TYR A 150 21.57 10.96 -3.42
C TYR A 150 21.33 9.64 -2.69
N ASN A 151 20.44 9.67 -1.71
CA ASN A 151 19.72 8.51 -1.21
C ASN A 151 18.29 8.58 -1.72
N THR A 152 17.93 7.71 -2.66
CA THR A 152 16.57 7.64 -3.21
C THR A 152 15.76 6.63 -2.43
N VAL A 153 14.70 7.09 -1.77
CA VAL A 153 13.77 6.25 -1.03
C VAL A 153 12.56 5.96 -1.91
N SER A 154 12.18 4.69 -2.02
CA SER A 154 10.95 4.24 -2.66
C SER A 154 10.07 3.58 -1.61
N GLU A 155 8.80 3.95 -1.55
CA GLU A 155 7.86 3.43 -0.56
C GLU A 155 6.51 3.12 -1.20
N ILE A 156 5.89 2.01 -0.81
CA ILE A 156 4.49 1.71 -1.08
C ILE A 156 3.75 1.50 0.23
N VAL A 157 2.55 2.07 0.34
CA VAL A 157 1.66 1.88 1.49
C VAL A 157 0.25 1.57 1.03
N TYR A 158 -0.31 0.50 1.57
CA TYR A 158 -1.70 0.09 1.42
C TYR A 158 -2.47 0.48 2.68
N TYR A 159 -3.61 1.14 2.53
CA TYR A 159 -4.48 1.56 3.62
C TYR A 159 -5.90 1.02 3.45
N ALA A 160 -6.54 0.78 4.60
CA ALA A 160 -7.98 0.64 4.73
C ALA A 160 -8.55 1.95 5.29
N ASN A 161 -9.23 2.73 4.44
CA ASN A 161 -9.76 4.06 4.78
C ASN A 161 -10.83 3.97 5.87
N ASP A 162 -11.70 2.95 5.81
CA ASP A 162 -12.73 2.68 6.81
C ASP A 162 -12.13 2.43 8.20
N ILE A 163 -11.09 1.59 8.28
CA ILE A 163 -10.38 1.28 9.53
C ILE A 163 -9.64 2.52 10.06
N PHE A 164 -9.05 3.32 9.18
CA PHE A 164 -8.40 4.56 9.57
C PHE A 164 -9.41 5.49 10.27
N ASN A 165 -10.55 5.74 9.62
CA ASN A 165 -11.59 6.63 10.12
C ASN A 165 -12.28 6.10 11.40
N GLU A 166 -12.53 4.79 11.50
CA GLU A 166 -13.11 4.17 12.69
C GLU A 166 -12.19 4.31 13.92
N ASN A 167 -10.89 4.06 13.76
CA ASN A 167 -9.97 4.15 14.89
C ASN A 167 -9.65 5.60 15.27
N GLU A 168 -9.67 6.54 14.33
CA GLU A 168 -9.55 7.97 14.66
C GLU A 168 -10.70 8.44 15.56
N LYS A 169 -11.94 8.01 15.27
CA LYS A 169 -13.12 8.26 16.11
C LYS A 169 -13.04 7.58 17.48
N LEU A 170 -12.52 6.35 17.55
CA LEU A 170 -12.43 5.59 18.80
C LEU A 170 -11.24 6.02 19.68
N GLU A 171 -10.13 6.46 19.09
CA GLU A 171 -8.92 6.88 19.81
C GLU A 171 -8.93 8.39 20.15
N ASN A 172 -9.69 9.22 19.41
CA ASN A 172 -9.89 10.65 19.68
C ASN A 172 -11.38 11.05 19.71
N PRO A 173 -12.17 10.63 20.72
CA PRO A 173 -13.61 10.89 20.79
C PRO A 173 -13.98 12.39 20.96
N LYS A 174 -13.00 13.30 21.04
CA LYS A 174 -13.20 14.76 21.20
C LYS A 174 -12.92 15.58 19.93
N MET A 175 -12.49 14.98 18.82
CA MET A 175 -12.37 15.73 17.56
C MET A 175 -13.73 15.79 16.85
N ASN A 176 -14.25 17.01 16.71
CA ASN A 176 -15.48 17.30 15.98
C ASN A 176 -15.13 17.45 14.49
N TYR A 177 -15.62 16.55 13.63
CA TYR A 177 -15.26 16.51 12.20
C TYR A 177 -16.06 17.48 11.32
N SER A 178 -16.80 18.44 11.91
CA SER A 178 -17.43 19.54 11.17
C SER A 178 -16.45 20.51 10.52
N ASP A 179 -15.15 20.39 10.87
CA ASP A 179 -14.14 21.39 10.51
C ASP A 179 -13.24 20.93 9.33
N TYR A 180 -13.51 19.76 8.75
CA TYR A 180 -12.73 19.19 7.63
C TYR A 180 -13.57 18.84 6.39
N ASP A 181 -14.66 19.58 6.15
CA ASP A 181 -15.26 19.62 4.81
C ASP A 181 -14.31 20.41 3.88
N ILE A 182 -13.58 19.68 3.02
CA ILE A 182 -12.94 20.20 1.80
C ILE A 182 -13.81 19.82 0.60
#